data_AF-G9XEJ4-F1
#
_entry.id   AF-G9XEJ4-F1
#
_cell.length_a   1.000
_cell.length_b   1.000
_cell.length_c   1.000
_cell.angle_alpha   90.00
_cell.angle_beta   90.00
_cell.angle_gamma   90.00
#
_symmetry.space_group_name_H-M   'P 1'
#
loop_
_entity.id
_entity.type
_entity.pdbx_description
1 polymer ?
#
loop_
_entity_poly.entity_id
_entity_poly.type
_entity_poly.pdbx_seq_one_letter_code
_entity_poly.pdbx_strand_id
1 'polypeptide(L)'
;MKDNRTELQKVKSEIELKENELEKYEKKLVQLKNQEKKIRKQASLEERKKRNHRLIERGAILESFIEGANEKSNEEIKAILQRAFQKS
;
A
#
# COMPACT_ATOMS: atom_id res chain seq x y z
N MET A 1 -41.73 -9.95 44.08
CA MET A 1 -41.31 -11.20 43.38
C MET A 1 -41.57 -11.18 41.88
N LYS A 2 -42.65 -10.55 41.35
CA LYS A 2 -42.90 -10.48 39.89
C LYS A 2 -42.01 -9.46 39.15
N ASP A 3 -41.59 -8.37 39.81
CA ASP A 3 -40.79 -7.30 39.17
C ASP A 3 -39.37 -7.73 38.79
N ASN A 4 -38.63 -8.40 39.68
CA ASN A 4 -37.24 -8.82 39.38
C ASN A 4 -37.14 -9.78 38.19
N ARG A 5 -38.15 -10.62 37.94
CA ARG A 5 -38.14 -11.54 36.79
C ARG A 5 -38.26 -10.78 35.47
N THR A 6 -39.10 -9.74 35.45
CA THR A 6 -39.29 -8.86 34.29
C THR A 6 -38.05 -8.01 34.03
N GLU A 7 -37.43 -7.45 35.07
CA GLU A 7 -36.15 -6.73 34.96
C GLU A 7 -35.03 -7.63 34.46
N LEU A 8 -34.89 -8.84 35.00
CA LEU A 8 -33.89 -9.80 34.53
C LEU A 8 -34.09 -10.14 33.05
N GLN A 9 -35.34 -10.27 32.60
CA GLN A 9 -35.64 -10.55 31.20
C GLN A 9 -35.31 -9.37 30.28
N LYS A 10 -35.58 -8.13 30.71
CA LYS A 10 -35.16 -6.92 29.98
C LYS A 10 -33.64 -6.82 29.84
N VAL A 11 -32.91 -7.01 30.93
CA VAL A 11 -31.44 -6.97 30.94
C VAL A 11 -30.87 -8.04 30.00
N LYS A 12 -31.44 -9.24 29.97
CA LYS A 12 -31.02 -10.29 29.03
C LYS A 12 -31.21 -9.87 27.57
N SER A 13 -32.36 -9.29 27.23
CA SER A 13 -32.60 -8.78 25.87
C SER A 13 -31.66 -7.64 25.50
N GLU A 14 -31.33 -6.74 26.43
CA GLU A 14 -30.36 -5.67 26.18
C GLU A 14 -28.94 -6.21 25.97
N ILE A 15 -28.53 -7.24 26.72
CA ILE A 15 -27.24 -7.91 26.52
C ILE A 15 -27.18 -8.53 25.12
N GLU A 16 -28.21 -9.27 24.72
CA GLU A 16 -28.28 -9.92 23.40
C GLU A 16 -28.23 -8.88 22.27
N LEU A 17 -28.90 -7.73 22.42
CA LEU A 17 -28.81 -6.64 21.45
C LEU A 17 -27.40 -6.06 21.35
N LYS A 18 -26.73 -5.82 22.49
CA LYS A 18 -25.36 -5.31 22.54
C LYS A 18 -24.34 -6.29 21.96
N GLU A 19 -24.53 -7.59 22.19
CA GLU A 19 -23.68 -8.66 21.62
C GLU A 19 -23.80 -8.68 20.09
N ASN A 20 -25.02 -8.57 19.56
CA ASN A 20 -25.25 -8.48 18.11
C ASN A 20 -24.64 -7.21 17.49
N GLU A 21 -24.74 -6.07 18.18
CA GLU A 21 -24.08 -4.83 17.74
C GLU A 21 -22.56 -4.96 17.74
N LEU A 22 -21.99 -5.57 18.80
CA LEU A 22 -20.56 -5.82 18.90
C LEU A 22 -20.06 -6.67 17.72
N GLU A 23 -20.72 -7.78 17.43
CA GLU A 23 -20.35 -8.66 16.31
C GLU A 23 -20.40 -7.91 14.97
N LYS A 24 -21.41 -7.06 14.77
CA LYS A 24 -21.54 -6.22 13.58
C LYS A 24 -20.38 -5.23 13.46
N TYR A 25 -19.98 -4.58 14.56
CA TYR A 25 -18.86 -3.64 14.57
C TYR A 25 -17.52 -4.34 14.36
N GLU A 26 -17.31 -5.51 14.93
CA GLU A 26 -16.10 -6.32 14.71
C GLU A 26 -15.94 -6.70 13.24
N LYS A 27 -17.02 -7.19 12.60
CA LYS A 27 -17.04 -7.47 11.16
C LYS A 27 -16.71 -6.22 10.34
N LYS A 28 -17.28 -5.06 10.69
CA LYS A 28 -17.00 -3.78 10.01
C LYS A 28 -15.55 -3.35 10.18
N LEU A 29 -14.97 -3.55 11.37
CA LEU A 29 -13.58 -3.22 11.65
C LEU A 29 -12.62 -4.06 10.77
N VAL A 30 -12.88 -5.35 10.63
CA VAL A 30 -12.10 -6.23 9.74
C VAL A 30 -12.20 -5.77 8.29
N GLN A 31 -13.40 -5.41 7.83
CA GLN A 31 -13.59 -4.89 6.46
C GLN A 31 -12.82 -3.60 6.22
N LEU A 32 -12.87 -2.64 7.16
CA LEU A 32 -12.13 -1.37 7.06
C LEU A 32 -10.62 -1.58 7.04
N LYS A 33 -10.09 -2.47 7.89
CA LYS A 33 -8.66 -2.84 7.88
C LYS A 33 -8.23 -3.43 6.52
N ASN A 34 -9.08 -4.25 5.91
CA ASN A 34 -8.81 -4.82 4.58
C ASN A 34 -8.86 -3.75 3.48
N GLN A 35 -9.79 -2.79 3.55
CA GLN A 35 -9.85 -1.67 2.63
C GLN A 35 -8.62 -0.77 2.75
N GLU A 36 -8.20 -0.46 3.97
CA GLU A 36 -6.98 0.32 4.23
C GLU A 36 -5.75 -0.35 3.60
N LYS A 37 -5.59 -1.67 3.80
CA LYS A 37 -4.49 -2.43 3.21
C LYS A 37 -4.49 -2.37 1.68
N LYS A 38 -5.68 -2.45 1.05
CA LYS A 38 -5.82 -2.33 -0.41
C LYS A 38 -5.41 -0.94 -0.90
N ILE A 39 -5.87 0.12 -0.23
CA ILE A 39 -5.55 1.50 -0.58
C ILE A 39 -4.04 1.76 -0.46
N ARG A 40 -3.42 1.34 0.66
CA ARG A 40 -1.96 1.46 0.86
C ARG A 40 -1.17 0.74 -0.24
N LYS A 41 -1.58 -0.48 -0.60
CA LYS A 41 -0.94 -1.24 -1.70
C LYS A 41 -1.09 -0.51 -3.03
N GLN A 42 -2.27 0.03 -3.34
CA GLN A 42 -2.50 0.76 -4.58
C GLN A 42 -1.62 2.01 -4.67
N ALA A 43 -1.54 2.80 -3.59
CA ALA A 43 -0.70 3.98 -3.54
C ALA A 43 0.79 3.64 -3.80
N SER A 44 1.29 2.59 -3.15
CA SER A 44 2.66 2.12 -3.35
C SER A 44 2.93 1.65 -4.80
N LEU A 45 1.96 0.97 -5.43
CA LEU A 45 2.08 0.55 -6.82
C LEU A 45 2.11 1.75 -7.78
N GLU A 46 1.25 2.74 -7.56
CA GLU A 46 1.22 3.95 -8.40
C GLU A 46 2.51 4.77 -8.26
N GLU A 47 3.06 4.88 -7.06
CA GLU A 47 4.36 5.52 -6.84
C GLU A 47 5.49 4.77 -7.57
N ARG A 48 5.50 3.44 -7.49
CA ARG A 48 6.46 2.60 -8.22
C ARG A 48 6.34 2.76 -9.73
N LYS A 49 5.12 2.81 -10.27
CA LYS A 49 4.89 3.05 -11.71
C LYS A 49 5.43 4.41 -12.14
N LYS A 50 5.12 5.48 -11.40
CA LYS A 50 5.64 6.83 -11.67
C LYS A 50 7.17 6.87 -11.62
N ARG A 51 7.77 6.23 -10.62
CA ARG A 51 9.23 6.11 -10.51
C ARG A 51 9.82 5.35 -11.69
N ASN A 52 9.26 4.20 -12.07
CA ASN A 52 9.77 3.38 -13.17
C ASN A 52 9.64 4.10 -14.51
N HIS A 53 8.51 4.74 -14.78
CA HIS A 53 8.31 5.56 -15.98
C HIS A 53 9.40 6.64 -16.08
N ARG A 54 9.59 7.41 -15.01
CA ARG A 54 10.64 8.43 -14.94
C ARG A 54 12.05 7.87 -15.13
N LEU A 55 12.35 6.68 -14.57
CA LEU A 55 13.66 6.06 -14.71
C LEU A 55 13.91 5.55 -16.13
N ILE A 56 12.89 5.01 -16.80
CA ILE A 56 12.98 4.55 -18.19
C ILE A 56 13.21 5.75 -19.12
N GLU A 57 12.40 6.81 -19.00
CA GLU A 57 12.56 8.02 -19.83
C GLU A 57 13.94 8.64 -19.64
N ARG A 58 14.37 8.80 -18.39
CA ARG A 58 15.70 9.35 -18.09
C ARG A 58 16.83 8.42 -18.53
N GLY A 59 16.65 7.10 -18.42
CA GLY A 59 17.59 6.10 -18.91
C GLY A 59 17.77 6.21 -20.42
N ALA A 60 16.67 6.26 -21.18
CA ALA A 60 16.69 6.44 -22.63
C ALA A 60 17.37 7.74 -23.05
N ILE A 61 17.12 8.85 -22.34
CA ILE A 61 17.81 10.12 -22.58
C ILE A 61 19.32 9.97 -22.35
N LEU A 62 19.74 9.33 -21.26
CA LEU A 62 21.16 9.12 -20.99
C LEU A 62 21.83 8.21 -22.02
N GLU A 63 21.17 7.11 -22.41
CA GLU A 63 21.65 6.19 -23.45
C GLU A 63 21.80 6.90 -24.80
N SER A 64 20.93 7.87 -25.12
CA SER A 64 21.03 8.64 -26.36
C SER A 64 22.31 9.47 -26.49
N PHE A 65 22.98 9.78 -25.37
CA PHE A 65 24.27 10.48 -25.36
C PHE A 65 25.48 9.56 -25.46
N ILE A 66 25.28 8.24 -25.45
CA ILE A 66 26.36 7.24 -25.45
C ILE A 66 26.34 6.51 -26.79
N GLU A 67 27.42 6.65 -27.55
CA GLU A 67 27.57 5.93 -28.81
C GLU A 67 27.64 4.42 -28.58
N GLY A 68 26.83 3.66 -29.32
CA GLY A 68 26.72 2.21 -29.17
C GLY A 68 26.17 1.77 -27.80
N ALA A 69 25.36 2.59 -27.11
CA ALA A 69 24.84 2.28 -25.78
C ALA A 69 24.18 0.89 -25.69
N ASN A 70 23.41 0.51 -26.71
CA ASN A 70 22.69 -0.77 -26.77
C ASN A 70 23.60 -2.00 -26.84
N GLU A 71 24.87 -1.82 -27.24
CA GLU A 71 25.86 -2.89 -27.36
C GLU A 71 26.76 -2.98 -26.11
N LYS A 72 26.62 -2.03 -25.19
CA LYS A 72 27.40 -1.96 -23.95
C LYS A 72 26.68 -2.68 -22.82
N SER A 73 27.46 -3.36 -22.00
CA SER A 73 27.00 -3.92 -20.73
C SER A 73 26.64 -2.82 -19.72
N ASN A 74 25.83 -3.18 -18.72
CA ASN A 74 25.48 -2.27 -17.62
C ASN A 74 26.72 -1.77 -16.87
N GLU A 75 27.74 -2.62 -16.74
CA GLU A 75 29.03 -2.30 -16.13
C GLU A 75 29.79 -1.24 -16.93
N GLU A 76 29.83 -1.37 -18.26
CA GLU A 76 30.45 -0.37 -19.15
C GLU A 76 29.71 0.95 -19.11
N ILE A 77 28.37 0.93 -19.18
CA ILE A 77 27.53 2.13 -19.04
C ILE A 77 27.80 2.80 -17.69
N LYS A 78 27.85 2.03 -16.60
CA LYS A 78 28.17 2.54 -15.27
C LYS A 78 29.57 3.17 -15.22
N ALA A 79 30.57 2.54 -15.81
CA ALA A 79 31.93 3.08 -15.86
C ALA A 79 32.01 4.41 -16.64
N ILE A 80 31.31 4.51 -17.77
CA ILE A 80 31.19 5.74 -18.56
C ILE A 80 30.55 6.85 -17.73
N LEU A 81 29.40 6.57 -17.10
CA LEU A 81 28.69 7.55 -16.27
C LEU A 81 29.51 7.97 -15.04
N GLN A 82 30.20 7.03 -14.39
CA GLN A 82 31.08 7.35 -13.26
C GLN A 82 32.24 8.26 -13.67
N ARG A 83 32.84 8.03 -14.84
CA ARG A 83 33.89 8.91 -15.39
C ARG A 83 33.35 10.29 -15.76
N ALA A 84 32.16 10.36 -16.36
CA ALA A 84 31.54 11.62 -16.79
C ALA A 84 31.07 12.50 -15.61
N PHE A 85 30.60 11.86 -14.52
CA PHE A 85 30.04 12.52 -13.35
C PHE A 85 30.88 12.32 -12.09
N GLN A 86 32.21 12.18 -12.21
CA GLN A 86 33.09 12.10 -11.04
C GLN A 86 32.77 13.29 -10.13
N LYS A 87 32.30 12.99 -8.90
CA LYS A 87 32.10 14.02 -7.88
C LYS A 87 33.48 14.60 -7.57
N SER A 88 33.66 15.88 -7.87
CA SER A 88 34.75 16.70 -7.34
C SER A 88 34.76 16.67 -5.82
#